data_AF-A0A2V7RSM0-F1
#
_entry.id   AF-A0A2V7RSM0-F1
#
_cell.length_a   1.000
_cell.length_b   1.000
_cell.length_c   1.000
_cell.angle_alpha   90.00
_cell.angle_beta   90.00
_cell.angle_gamma   90.00
#
_symmetry.space_group_name_H-M   'P 1'
#
loop_
_entity.id
_entity.type
_entity.pdbx_description
1 polymer ?
#
loop_
_entity_poly.entity_id
_entity_poly.type
_entity_poly.pdbx_seq_one_letter_code
_entity_poly.pdbx_strand_id
1 'polypeptide(L)'
;TQGYPELIGFHTNLPGVIPPEINKAAAAGSPTPSGLSAEEKRAYETLAFTYKNLGTQIFMGWHPQTLYGIADSPVGVAAWMLDHDQLSLQLIARAFDGEPTGLTRDDVLDNATLFWLTNTTISAARLYWEGFAKTNLGPKNVSIPVAVSVFPDDVIPAPRSWAERAYPRLIHYNQLDKGGHFAAWEQPKLLVDEMRAGFKSLR
;
A
#
# COMPACT_ATOMS: atom_id res chain seq x y z
N THR A 1 -7.25 1.97 25.57
CA THR A 1 -7.69 3.11 24.74
C THR A 1 -6.61 3.39 23.73
N GLN A 2 -6.98 3.49 22.45
CA GLN A 2 -6.05 3.48 21.33
C GLN A 2 -5.40 4.88 21.09
N GLY A 3 -4.88 5.48 22.16
CA GLY A 3 -4.23 6.80 22.15
C GLY A 3 -5.15 8.01 21.96
N TYR A 4 -6.28 7.84 21.28
CA TYR A 4 -7.15 8.94 20.84
C TYR A 4 -8.62 8.63 21.15
N PRO A 5 -9.20 9.18 22.24
CA PRO A 5 -10.58 8.86 22.64
C PRO A 5 -11.64 9.33 21.64
N GLU A 6 -11.33 10.38 20.86
CA GLU A 6 -12.21 10.93 19.82
C GLU A 6 -12.26 10.08 18.53
N LEU A 7 -11.35 9.11 18.38
CA LEU A 7 -11.31 8.26 17.20
C LEU A 7 -12.37 7.15 17.31
N ILE A 8 -13.53 7.38 16.70
CA ILE A 8 -14.68 6.46 16.76
C ILE A 8 -14.64 5.31 15.75
N GLY A 9 -13.69 5.33 14.79
CA GLY A 9 -13.47 4.28 13.78
C GLY A 9 -12.57 4.74 12.64
N PHE A 10 -12.12 3.81 11.79
CA PHE A 10 -11.36 4.14 10.57
C PHE A 10 -11.64 3.19 9.41
N HIS A 11 -11.30 3.66 8.21
CA HIS A 11 -11.27 2.89 6.97
C HIS A 11 -9.81 2.73 6.53
N THR A 12 -9.47 1.59 5.93
CA THR A 12 -8.16 1.37 5.31
C THR A 12 -8.27 0.48 4.08
N ASN A 13 -7.46 0.78 3.06
CA ASN A 13 -7.23 -0.11 1.92
C ASN A 13 -5.86 -0.83 1.97
N LEU A 14 -5.03 -0.55 2.99
CA LEU A 14 -3.78 -1.24 3.25
C LEU A 14 -3.74 -1.68 4.72
N PRO A 15 -4.50 -2.73 5.08
CA PRO A 15 -4.73 -3.09 6.47
C PRO A 15 -3.53 -3.83 7.08
N GLY A 16 -3.21 -3.52 8.34
CA GLY A 16 -2.21 -4.24 9.13
C GLY A 16 -2.77 -5.58 9.63
N VAL A 17 -2.75 -6.61 8.78
CA VAL A 17 -3.39 -7.92 9.02
C VAL A 17 -2.46 -9.13 8.89
N ILE A 18 -1.22 -8.94 8.44
CA ILE A 18 -0.32 -10.04 8.08
C ILE A 18 0.06 -10.83 9.35
N PRO A 19 -0.24 -12.13 9.43
CA PRO A 19 0.18 -12.93 10.57
C PRO A 19 1.72 -12.96 10.70
N PRO A 20 2.30 -12.88 11.91
CA PRO A 20 3.75 -12.77 12.10
C PRO A 20 4.56 -13.89 11.43
N GLU A 21 4.05 -15.11 11.45
CA GLU A 21 4.66 -16.29 10.83
C GLU A 21 4.66 -16.21 9.30
N ILE A 22 3.58 -15.71 8.71
CA ILE A 22 3.46 -15.45 7.27
C ILE A 22 4.43 -14.36 6.86
N ASN A 23 4.47 -13.26 7.62
CA ASN A 23 5.37 -12.14 7.38
C ASN A 23 6.84 -12.60 7.40
N LYS A 24 7.23 -13.39 8.42
CA LYS A 24 8.58 -13.94 8.55
C LYS A 24 8.93 -14.88 7.38
N ALA A 25 8.01 -15.76 6.99
CA ALA A 25 8.23 -16.69 5.88
C ALA A 25 8.40 -15.96 4.54
N ALA A 26 7.54 -14.99 4.25
CA ALA A 26 7.59 -14.19 3.03
C ALA A 26 8.86 -13.34 2.95
N ALA A 27 9.25 -12.66 4.04
CA ALA A 27 10.47 -11.87 4.11
C ALA A 27 11.74 -12.72 3.92
N ALA A 28 11.70 -13.99 4.35
CA ALA A 28 12.77 -14.95 4.13
C ALA A 28 12.74 -15.58 2.70
N GLY A 29 11.74 -15.26 1.88
CA GLY A 29 11.56 -15.87 0.56
C GLY A 29 11.25 -17.37 0.61
N SER A 30 10.64 -17.84 1.70
CA SER A 30 10.33 -19.26 1.90
C SER A 30 9.27 -19.76 0.89
N PRO A 31 9.16 -21.08 0.65
CA PRO A 31 8.02 -21.64 -0.07
C PRO A 31 6.68 -21.28 0.59
N THR A 32 5.61 -21.24 -0.19
CA THR A 32 4.25 -21.01 0.32
C THR A 32 3.92 -22.01 1.43
N PRO A 33 3.53 -21.55 2.64
CA PRO A 33 3.12 -22.40 3.73
C PRO A 33 1.96 -23.33 3.34
N SER A 34 1.96 -24.56 3.88
CA SER A 34 0.85 -25.48 3.71
C SER A 34 -0.37 -25.04 4.53
N GLY A 35 -1.57 -25.42 4.09
CA GLY A 35 -2.82 -25.15 4.80
C GLY A 35 -3.43 -23.76 4.59
N LEU A 36 -2.80 -22.90 3.76
CA LEU A 36 -3.39 -21.64 3.34
C LEU A 36 -4.57 -21.89 2.39
N SER A 37 -5.65 -21.13 2.57
CA SER A 37 -6.71 -21.03 1.57
C SER A 37 -6.19 -20.40 0.27
N ALA A 38 -6.97 -20.47 -0.82
CA ALA A 38 -6.58 -19.87 -2.10
C ALA A 38 -6.30 -18.36 -2.00
N GLU A 39 -7.12 -17.66 -1.20
CA GLU A 39 -6.99 -16.23 -0.93
C GLU A 39 -5.71 -15.91 -0.15
N GLU A 40 -5.45 -16.66 0.92
CA GLU A 40 -4.24 -16.48 1.74
C GLU A 40 -2.97 -16.86 0.99
N LYS A 41 -3.05 -17.87 0.13
CA LYS A 41 -1.96 -18.25 -0.78
C LYS A 41 -1.63 -17.12 -1.75
N ARG A 42 -2.63 -16.51 -2.39
CA ARG A 42 -2.43 -15.34 -3.26
C ARG A 42 -1.78 -14.19 -2.48
N ALA A 43 -2.28 -13.88 -1.29
CA ALA A 43 -1.71 -12.83 -0.45
C ALA A 43 -0.26 -13.11 -0.05
N TYR A 44 0.08 -14.36 0.27
CA TYR A 44 1.46 -14.77 0.55
C TYR A 44 2.36 -14.59 -0.67
N GLU A 45 1.92 -15.07 -1.83
CA GLU A 45 2.70 -15.00 -3.08
C GLU A 45 2.96 -13.56 -3.49
N THR A 46 1.94 -12.69 -3.42
CA THR A 46 2.09 -11.25 -3.66
C THR A 46 3.04 -10.61 -2.63
N LEU A 47 2.91 -10.92 -1.34
CA LEU A 47 3.80 -10.38 -0.30
C LEU A 47 5.26 -10.82 -0.51
N ALA A 48 5.49 -12.10 -0.80
CA ALA A 48 6.83 -12.64 -1.07
C ALA A 48 7.45 -12.05 -2.35
N PHE A 49 6.62 -11.81 -3.37
CA PHE A 49 7.03 -11.08 -4.56
C PHE A 49 7.40 -9.64 -4.23
N THR A 50 6.57 -8.92 -3.47
CA THR A 50 6.84 -7.55 -3.02
C THR A 50 8.17 -7.48 -2.27
N TYR A 51 8.42 -8.35 -1.29
CA TYR A 51 9.67 -8.35 -0.52
C TYR A 51 10.94 -8.54 -1.36
N LYS A 52 10.85 -9.27 -2.49
CA LYS A 52 11.97 -9.42 -3.43
C LYS A 52 12.25 -8.17 -4.25
N ASN A 53 11.32 -7.23 -4.30
CA ASN A 53 11.34 -6.05 -5.17
C ASN A 53 11.31 -4.72 -4.37
N LEU A 54 11.88 -4.67 -3.16
CA LEU A 54 11.94 -3.47 -2.31
C LEU A 54 13.26 -2.69 -2.40
N GLY A 55 13.94 -2.71 -3.55
CA GLY A 55 15.27 -2.10 -3.70
C GLY A 55 15.28 -0.60 -3.36
N THR A 56 14.33 0.14 -3.93
CA THR A 56 14.15 1.58 -3.69
C THR A 56 13.86 1.87 -2.22
N GLN A 57 12.98 1.09 -1.59
CA GLN A 57 12.59 1.27 -0.19
C GLN A 57 13.71 0.95 0.79
N ILE A 58 14.49 -0.10 0.56
CA ILE A 58 15.68 -0.43 1.36
C ILE A 58 16.68 0.73 1.30
N PHE A 59 16.92 1.27 0.10
CA PHE A 59 17.85 2.39 -0.05
C PHE A 59 17.35 3.66 0.64
N MET A 60 16.06 4.01 0.51
CA MET A 60 15.46 5.11 1.27
C MET A 60 15.54 4.88 2.80
N GLY A 61 15.40 3.63 3.24
CA GLY A 61 15.47 3.24 4.64
C GLY A 61 16.88 3.28 5.24
N TRP A 62 17.94 3.16 4.44
CA TRP A 62 19.33 3.15 4.91
C TRP A 62 20.12 4.41 4.58
N HIS A 63 19.84 5.05 3.46
CA HIS A 63 20.64 6.18 2.97
C HIS A 63 19.78 7.22 2.23
N PRO A 64 18.70 7.77 2.83
CA PRO A 64 17.84 8.73 2.11
C PRO A 64 18.61 9.98 1.67
N GLN A 65 19.62 10.39 2.44
CA GLN A 65 20.42 11.59 2.20
C GLN A 65 21.45 11.42 1.06
N THR A 66 21.71 10.21 0.56
CA THR A 66 22.58 10.04 -0.63
C THR A 66 21.80 10.23 -1.93
N LEU A 67 20.47 10.28 -1.88
CA LEU A 67 19.60 10.48 -3.04
C LEU A 67 19.56 11.94 -3.55
N TYR A 68 20.31 12.89 -2.98
CA TYR A 68 20.24 14.32 -3.36
C TYR A 68 20.45 14.58 -4.85
N GLY A 69 21.27 13.77 -5.52
CA GLY A 69 21.46 13.91 -6.98
C GLY A 69 20.18 13.69 -7.79
N ILE A 70 19.22 12.90 -7.27
CA ILE A 70 17.91 12.69 -7.90
C ILE A 70 17.10 13.99 -7.90
N ALA A 71 17.20 14.78 -6.83
CA ALA A 71 16.47 16.04 -6.67
C ALA A 71 16.99 17.18 -7.57
N ASP A 72 18.11 16.98 -8.27
CA ASP A 72 18.68 17.96 -9.22
C ASP A 72 18.30 17.65 -10.69
N SER A 73 17.48 16.62 -10.91
CA SER A 73 17.01 16.23 -12.25
C SER A 73 15.52 15.90 -12.23
N PRO A 74 14.68 16.58 -13.04
CA PRO A 74 13.26 16.23 -13.14
C PRO A 74 13.06 14.81 -13.70
N VAL A 75 13.98 14.33 -14.55
CA VAL A 75 14.00 12.94 -15.01
C VAL A 75 14.37 11.99 -13.87
N GLY A 76 15.31 12.39 -13.00
CA GLY A 76 15.66 11.64 -11.80
C GLY A 76 14.46 11.49 -10.86
N VAL A 77 13.79 12.60 -10.53
CA VAL A 77 12.58 12.60 -9.71
C VAL A 77 11.50 11.70 -10.30
N ALA A 78 11.22 11.84 -11.60
CA ALA A 78 10.26 10.98 -12.28
C ALA A 78 10.64 9.50 -12.19
N ALA A 79 11.86 9.12 -12.56
CA ALA A 79 12.32 7.73 -12.51
C ALA A 79 12.19 7.13 -11.11
N TRP A 80 12.57 7.89 -10.08
CA TRP A 80 12.45 7.45 -8.69
C TRP A 80 11.00 7.26 -8.23
N MET A 81 10.07 8.12 -8.68
CA MET A 81 8.64 7.99 -8.34
C MET A 81 7.96 6.84 -9.09
N LEU A 82 8.40 6.55 -10.32
CA LEU A 82 7.88 5.46 -11.14
C LEU A 82 8.29 4.09 -10.59
N ASP A 83 9.55 3.96 -10.15
CA ASP A 83 10.14 2.71 -9.64
C ASP A 83 9.90 2.51 -8.13
N HIS A 84 8.63 2.69 -7.71
CA HIS A 84 8.20 2.41 -6.34
C HIS A 84 8.07 0.90 -6.12
N ASP A 85 7.18 0.23 -6.85
CA ASP A 85 7.05 -1.23 -6.81
C ASP A 85 6.63 -1.75 -8.19
N GLN A 86 6.86 -3.03 -8.44
CA GLN A 86 6.69 -3.60 -9.77
C GLN A 86 5.23 -3.60 -10.27
N LEU A 87 4.23 -3.69 -9.38
CA LEU A 87 2.81 -3.65 -9.76
C LEU A 87 2.39 -2.23 -10.11
N SER A 88 2.77 -1.27 -9.26
CA SER A 88 2.57 0.17 -9.51
C SER A 88 3.28 0.64 -10.79
N LEU A 89 4.51 0.17 -11.05
CA LEU A 89 5.23 0.50 -12.27
C LEU A 89 4.49 -0.02 -13.51
N GLN A 90 3.92 -1.23 -13.46
CA GLN A 90 3.11 -1.78 -14.55
C GLN A 90 1.81 -0.99 -14.76
N LEU A 91 1.15 -0.56 -13.69
CA LEU A 91 -0.02 0.32 -13.76
C LEU A 91 0.34 1.63 -14.48
N ILE A 92 1.45 2.26 -14.08
CA ILE A 92 1.88 3.54 -14.63
C ILE A 92 2.34 3.39 -16.09
N ALA A 93 3.10 2.35 -16.43
CA ALA A 93 3.53 2.10 -17.81
C ALA A 93 2.32 2.02 -18.77
N ARG A 94 1.28 1.27 -18.38
CA ARG A 94 0.02 1.18 -19.14
C ARG A 94 -0.69 2.53 -19.28
N ALA A 95 -0.65 3.38 -18.25
CA ALA A 95 -1.19 4.74 -18.34
C ALA A 95 -0.42 5.62 -19.35
N PHE A 96 0.90 5.43 -19.48
CA PHE A 96 1.72 6.11 -20.50
C PHE A 96 1.44 5.60 -21.92
N ASP A 97 1.10 4.32 -22.06
CA ASP A 97 0.67 3.70 -23.33
C ASP A 97 -0.78 4.06 -23.72
N GLY A 98 -1.50 4.79 -22.86
CA GLY A 98 -2.87 5.25 -23.09
C GLY A 98 -3.94 4.18 -22.82
N GLU A 99 -3.59 3.11 -22.10
CA GLU A 99 -4.57 2.10 -21.69
C GLU A 99 -5.51 2.64 -20.59
N PRO A 100 -6.78 2.17 -20.54
CA PRO A 100 -7.76 2.65 -19.58
C PRO A 100 -7.53 2.03 -18.18
N THR A 101 -6.53 2.54 -17.46
CA THR A 101 -6.18 2.06 -16.11
C THR A 101 -6.89 2.81 -14.99
N GLY A 102 -7.47 3.97 -15.27
CA GLY A 102 -7.95 4.92 -14.26
C GLY A 102 -6.96 6.06 -13.98
N LEU A 103 -5.73 5.95 -14.49
CA LEU A 103 -4.74 7.02 -14.54
C LEU A 103 -4.41 7.37 -15.98
N THR A 104 -4.05 8.62 -16.21
CA THR A 104 -3.45 9.10 -17.46
C THR A 104 -1.97 9.37 -17.28
N ARG A 105 -1.25 9.51 -18.39
CA ARG A 105 0.13 10.01 -18.37
C ARG A 105 0.25 11.34 -17.63
N ASP A 106 -0.69 12.25 -17.86
CA ASP A 106 -0.61 13.60 -17.32
C ASP A 106 -0.85 13.60 -15.80
N ASP A 107 -1.71 12.72 -15.28
CA ASP A 107 -1.85 12.52 -13.83
C ASP A 107 -0.49 12.19 -13.17
N VAL A 108 0.28 11.29 -13.78
CA VAL A 108 1.59 10.87 -13.26
C VAL A 108 2.60 12.00 -13.35
N LEU A 109 2.61 12.74 -14.46
CA LEU A 109 3.48 13.89 -14.65
C LEU A 109 3.14 15.03 -13.68
N ASP A 110 1.86 15.23 -13.35
CA ASP A 110 1.43 16.21 -12.35
C ASP A 110 1.98 15.86 -10.96
N ASN A 111 1.91 14.58 -10.56
CA ASN A 111 2.49 14.14 -9.28
C ASN A 111 4.02 14.28 -9.26
N ALA A 112 4.70 13.92 -10.35
CA ALA A 112 6.16 14.11 -10.47
C ALA A 112 6.56 15.59 -10.44
N THR A 113 5.78 16.44 -11.11
CA THR A 113 5.98 17.89 -11.14
C THR A 113 5.76 18.51 -9.76
N LEU A 114 4.77 18.04 -9.00
CA LEU A 114 4.57 18.45 -7.62
C LEU A 114 5.84 18.20 -6.79
N PHE A 115 6.36 16.98 -6.79
CA PHE A 115 7.59 16.63 -6.05
C PHE A 115 8.81 17.44 -6.48
N TRP A 116 8.95 17.67 -7.79
CA TRP A 116 10.03 18.49 -8.35
C TRP A 116 9.94 19.95 -7.86
N LEU A 117 8.78 20.59 -8.05
CA LEU A 117 8.60 22.01 -7.73
C LEU A 117 8.64 22.29 -6.22
N THR A 118 8.28 21.31 -5.38
CA THR A 118 8.38 21.44 -3.91
C THR A 118 9.70 20.94 -3.35
N ASN A 119 10.58 20.34 -4.18
CA ASN A 119 11.85 19.73 -3.77
C ASN A 119 11.69 18.75 -2.59
N THR A 120 10.66 17.89 -2.65
CA THR A 120 10.25 17.04 -1.52
C THR A 120 10.66 15.57 -1.65
N THR A 121 11.33 15.17 -2.74
CA THR A 121 11.79 13.79 -2.97
C THR A 121 12.59 13.24 -1.78
N ILE A 122 13.54 14.01 -1.28
CA ILE A 122 14.40 13.57 -0.18
C ILE A 122 13.67 13.59 1.17
N SER A 123 12.85 14.61 1.43
CA SER A 123 12.04 14.63 2.66
C SER A 123 11.05 13.47 2.72
N ALA A 124 10.49 13.05 1.58
CA ALA A 124 9.63 11.87 1.49
C ALA A 124 10.41 10.58 1.79
N ALA A 125 11.61 10.43 1.24
CA ALA A 125 12.48 9.27 1.50
C ALA A 125 12.83 9.11 2.99
N ARG A 126 12.94 10.20 3.76
CA ARG A 126 13.24 10.15 5.20
C ARG A 126 12.17 9.44 6.03
N LEU A 127 10.92 9.37 5.56
CA LEU A 127 9.89 8.56 6.23
C LEU A 127 10.28 7.08 6.29
N TYR A 128 10.96 6.57 5.26
CA TYR A 128 11.50 5.21 5.26
C TYR A 128 12.65 5.09 6.26
N TRP A 129 13.54 6.06 6.36
CA TRP A 129 14.59 6.02 7.39
C TRP A 129 14.03 5.95 8.82
N GLU A 130 13.01 6.76 9.12
CA GLU A 130 12.38 6.77 10.44
C GLU A 130 11.61 5.48 10.77
N GLY A 131 10.97 4.91 9.74
CA GLY A 131 9.91 3.91 9.90
C GLY A 131 10.16 2.55 9.26
N PHE A 132 10.94 2.42 8.18
CA PHE A 132 10.99 1.21 7.33
C PHE A 132 11.40 -0.05 8.10
N ALA A 133 12.44 0.02 8.92
CA ALA A 133 12.85 -1.12 9.76
C ALA A 133 11.83 -1.46 10.86
N LYS A 134 10.90 -0.53 11.16
CA LYS A 134 9.83 -0.66 12.16
C LYS A 134 8.46 -0.91 11.52
N THR A 135 8.34 -0.83 10.20
CA THR A 135 7.09 -1.04 9.48
C THR A 135 6.67 -2.48 9.65
N ASN A 136 5.65 -2.70 10.46
CA ASN A 136 5.08 -4.00 10.71
C ASN A 136 3.60 -3.93 10.34
N LEU A 137 3.25 -4.56 9.22
CA LEU A 137 1.88 -4.67 8.69
C LEU A 137 1.12 -5.86 9.30
N GLY A 138 1.55 -6.37 10.45
CA GLY A 138 0.79 -7.32 11.25
C GLY A 138 -0.25 -6.65 12.16
N PRO A 139 -1.13 -7.47 12.79
CA PRO A 139 -2.21 -7.00 13.66
C PRO A 139 -1.74 -6.07 14.79
N LYS A 140 -2.54 -5.04 15.08
CA LYS A 140 -2.23 -3.98 16.08
C LYS A 140 -3.21 -3.92 17.26
N ASN A 141 -3.97 -4.98 17.52
CA ASN A 141 -4.97 -5.05 18.59
C ASN A 141 -5.94 -3.85 18.57
N VAL A 142 -6.43 -3.52 17.38
CA VAL A 142 -7.37 -2.43 17.17
C VAL A 142 -8.71 -2.79 17.82
N SER A 143 -9.24 -1.92 18.67
CA SER A 143 -10.50 -2.16 19.41
C SER A 143 -11.65 -1.26 18.95
N ILE A 144 -11.37 -0.30 18.07
CA ILE A 144 -12.38 0.56 17.43
C ILE A 144 -12.94 -0.10 16.16
N PRO A 145 -14.09 0.37 15.62
CA PRO A 145 -14.65 -0.17 14.39
C PRO A 145 -13.70 0.07 13.22
N VAL A 146 -13.57 -0.93 12.36
CA VAL A 146 -12.70 -0.90 11.19
C VAL A 146 -13.49 -1.28 9.94
N ALA A 147 -13.33 -0.50 8.88
CA ALA A 147 -13.75 -0.84 7.53
C ALA A 147 -12.53 -1.15 6.67
N VAL A 148 -12.57 -2.24 5.90
CA VAL A 148 -11.48 -2.66 5.01
C VAL A 148 -11.99 -2.80 3.58
N SER A 149 -11.25 -2.24 2.63
CA SER A 149 -11.50 -2.42 1.19
C SER A 149 -10.26 -2.97 0.54
N VAL A 150 -10.40 -4.10 -0.16
CA VAL A 150 -9.26 -4.84 -0.72
C VAL A 150 -9.25 -4.70 -2.23
N PHE A 151 -8.20 -4.07 -2.73
CA PHE A 151 -7.97 -3.89 -4.15
C PHE A 151 -7.12 -5.06 -4.69
N PRO A 152 -7.50 -5.67 -5.82
CA PRO A 152 -6.93 -6.95 -6.27
C PRO A 152 -5.45 -6.87 -6.68
N ASP A 153 -5.00 -5.68 -7.11
CA ASP A 153 -3.64 -5.42 -7.58
C ASP A 153 -2.81 -4.61 -6.57
N ASP A 154 -3.23 -4.58 -5.29
CA ASP A 154 -2.43 -3.99 -4.21
C ASP A 154 -1.25 -4.91 -3.85
N VAL A 155 -0.20 -4.35 -3.24
CA VAL A 155 0.99 -5.08 -2.81
C VAL A 155 0.70 -6.11 -1.71
N ILE A 156 -0.46 -5.98 -1.04
CA ILE A 156 -0.99 -6.92 -0.05
C ILE A 156 -2.52 -7.02 -0.21
N PRO A 157 -3.04 -7.92 -1.06
CA PRO A 157 -4.47 -8.17 -1.16
C PRO A 157 -4.94 -8.93 0.09
N ALA A 158 -5.36 -8.20 1.11
CA ALA A 158 -5.62 -8.71 2.45
C ALA A 158 -6.76 -9.75 2.49
N PRO A 159 -6.48 -11.01 2.87
CA PRO A 159 -7.50 -12.04 3.01
C PRO A 159 -8.53 -11.70 4.08
N ARG A 160 -9.80 -12.05 3.85
CA ARG A 160 -10.87 -11.85 4.83
C ARG A 160 -10.56 -12.52 6.17
N SER A 161 -10.04 -13.75 6.12
CA SER A 161 -9.64 -14.50 7.31
C SER A 161 -8.59 -13.77 8.15
N TRP A 162 -7.69 -13.01 7.53
CA TRP A 162 -6.67 -12.23 8.22
C TRP A 162 -7.26 -10.95 8.81
N ALA A 163 -8.11 -10.26 8.05
CA ALA A 163 -8.82 -9.06 8.50
C ALA A 163 -9.71 -9.34 9.72
N GLU A 164 -10.50 -10.41 9.69
CA GLU A 164 -11.38 -10.81 10.80
C GLU A 164 -10.59 -11.16 12.07
N ARG A 165 -9.43 -11.82 11.93
CA ARG A 165 -8.54 -12.09 13.07
C ARG A 165 -7.88 -10.83 13.62
N ALA A 166 -7.49 -9.90 12.76
CA ALA A 166 -6.79 -8.68 13.15
C ALA A 166 -7.71 -7.61 13.76
N TYR A 167 -8.98 -7.58 13.33
CA TYR A 167 -9.96 -6.56 13.68
C TYR A 167 -11.22 -7.17 14.31
N PRO A 168 -11.27 -7.32 15.65
CA PRO A 168 -12.44 -7.84 16.35
C PRO A 168 -13.73 -7.04 16.13
N ARG A 169 -13.61 -5.77 15.69
CA ARG A 169 -14.75 -4.90 15.31
C ARG A 169 -14.70 -4.53 13.82
N LEU A 170 -14.50 -5.51 12.95
CA LEU A 170 -14.62 -5.33 11.50
C LEU A 170 -16.09 -5.07 11.13
N ILE A 171 -16.41 -3.83 10.79
CA ILE A 171 -17.79 -3.41 10.45
C ILE A 171 -18.10 -3.45 8.97
N HIS A 172 -17.06 -3.50 8.12
CA HIS A 172 -17.18 -3.63 6.67
C HIS A 172 -15.92 -4.29 6.13
N TYR A 173 -16.11 -5.21 5.18
CA TYR A 173 -15.05 -5.84 4.41
C TYR A 173 -15.56 -6.06 3.01
N ASN A 174 -14.80 -5.63 2.01
CA ASN A 174 -15.12 -5.92 0.62
C ASN A 174 -13.86 -6.15 -0.21
N GLN A 175 -13.97 -7.04 -1.19
CA GLN A 175 -12.99 -7.24 -2.25
C GLN A 175 -13.53 -6.62 -3.52
N LEU A 176 -12.73 -5.79 -4.16
CA LEU A 176 -13.12 -5.05 -5.36
C LEU A 176 -12.65 -5.78 -6.62
N ASP A 177 -13.35 -5.56 -7.72
CA ASP A 177 -13.06 -6.23 -8.99
C ASP A 177 -11.83 -5.66 -9.71
N LYS A 178 -11.39 -4.44 -9.34
CA LYS A 178 -10.27 -3.75 -9.96
C LYS A 178 -9.63 -2.73 -9.02
N GLY A 179 -8.40 -2.35 -9.37
CA GLY A 179 -7.60 -1.35 -8.68
C GLY A 179 -6.42 -1.95 -7.94
N GLY A 180 -5.42 -1.13 -7.66
CA GLY A 180 -4.22 -1.51 -6.92
C GLY A 180 -3.87 -0.58 -5.77
N HIS A 181 -2.57 -0.41 -5.57
CA HIS A 181 -1.99 0.31 -4.43
C HIS A 181 -2.47 1.77 -4.31
N PHE A 182 -2.61 2.47 -5.43
CA PHE A 182 -3.06 3.86 -5.48
C PHE A 182 -4.58 4.00 -5.56
N ALA A 183 -5.33 3.26 -4.73
CA ALA A 183 -6.80 3.18 -4.76
C ALA A 183 -7.52 4.53 -4.92
N ALA A 184 -7.10 5.56 -4.17
CA ALA A 184 -7.71 6.89 -4.22
C ALA A 184 -7.46 7.63 -5.54
N TRP A 185 -6.33 7.35 -6.18
CA TRP A 185 -5.90 7.98 -7.41
C TRP A 185 -6.46 7.26 -8.63
N GLU A 186 -6.37 5.93 -8.62
CA GLU A 186 -6.76 5.06 -9.73
C GLU A 186 -8.29 4.81 -9.78
N GLN A 187 -8.92 4.58 -8.63
CA GLN A 187 -10.34 4.22 -8.54
C GLN A 187 -11.08 5.10 -7.50
N PRO A 188 -11.04 6.45 -7.62
CA PRO A 188 -11.57 7.37 -6.60
C PRO A 188 -13.04 7.10 -6.25
N LYS A 189 -13.87 6.79 -7.26
CA LYS A 189 -15.30 6.51 -7.05
C LYS A 189 -15.50 5.24 -6.21
N LEU A 190 -14.76 4.16 -6.51
CA LEU A 190 -14.86 2.91 -5.76
C LEU A 190 -14.43 3.12 -4.31
N LEU A 191 -13.31 3.81 -4.08
CA LEU A 191 -12.85 4.11 -2.72
C LEU A 191 -13.88 4.94 -1.93
N VAL A 192 -14.47 5.97 -2.55
CA VAL A 192 -15.49 6.81 -1.89
C VAL A 192 -16.74 6.01 -1.54
N ASP A 193 -17.22 5.17 -2.46
CA ASP A 193 -18.41 4.35 -2.23
C ASP A 193 -18.18 3.33 -1.10
N GLU A 194 -16.99 2.73 -1.06
CA GLU A 194 -16.53 1.86 0.02
C GLU A 194 -16.44 2.57 1.38
N MET A 195 -15.85 3.77 1.43
CA MET A 195 -15.81 4.57 2.66
C MET A 195 -17.21 4.94 3.15
N ARG A 196 -18.14 5.26 2.24
CA ARG A 196 -19.54 5.55 2.58
C ARG A 196 -20.26 4.33 3.13
N ALA A 197 -20.07 3.17 2.51
CA ALA A 197 -20.62 1.90 2.99
C ALA A 197 -20.04 1.55 4.37
N GLY A 198 -18.71 1.61 4.51
CA GLY A 198 -18.00 1.27 5.74
C GLY A 198 -18.36 2.16 6.93
N PHE A 199 -18.61 3.45 6.71
CA PHE A 199 -19.00 4.36 7.78
C PHE A 199 -20.51 4.50 7.99
N LYS A 200 -21.34 3.78 7.24
CA LYS A 200 -22.80 3.89 7.33
C LYS A 200 -23.33 3.60 8.75
N SER A 201 -22.70 2.70 9.49
CA SER A 201 -23.09 2.34 10.86
C SER A 201 -22.58 3.31 11.94
N LEU A 202 -21.72 4.26 11.58
CA LEU A 202 -21.08 5.23 12.49
C LEU A 202 -21.62 6.66 12.32
N ARG A 203 -22.63 6.86 11.46
CA ARG A 203 -23.23 8.15 11.11
C ARG A 203 -24.69 8.21 11.55
#